data_AF-A0A1C6RX12-F1
#
_entry.id   AF-A0A1C6RX12-F1
#
_cell.length_a   1.000
_cell.length_b   1.000
_cell.length_c   1.000
_cell.angle_alpha   90.00
_cell.angle_beta   90.00
_cell.angle_gamma   90.00
#
_symmetry.space_group_name_H-M   'P 1'
#
loop_
_entity.id
_entity.type
_entity.pdbx_description
1 polymer ?
#
loop_
_entity_poly.entity_id
_entity_poly.type
_entity_poly.pdbx_seq_one_letter_code
_entity_poly.pdbx_strand_id
1 'polypeptide(L)'
;MGMTATATITRTLDTYPGETRIDHLWSITIDGERIAELWVEIATGEILNVWTHEDHRGQGHATALYQQAASEIDIFHAPVSHRTDDGNRFAERVGGLVMPDCNTCCANLYADEDGDQW
;
A
#
# COMPACT_ATOMS: atom_id res chain seq x y z
N MET A 1 -15.31 -1.36 -33.79
CA MET A 1 -13.90 -1.25 -33.35
C MET A 1 -13.93 -0.65 -31.97
N GLY A 2 -13.74 -1.45 -30.92
CA GLY A 2 -13.64 -0.92 -29.56
C GLY A 2 -12.24 -0.38 -29.34
N MET A 3 -12.12 0.90 -28.97
CA MET A 3 -10.86 1.44 -28.49
C MET A 3 -10.54 0.73 -27.18
N THR A 4 -9.41 0.03 -27.12
CA THR A 4 -8.88 -0.52 -25.88
C THR A 4 -8.45 0.67 -25.02
N ALA A 5 -9.10 0.90 -23.88
CA ALA A 5 -8.69 1.97 -22.97
C ALA A 5 -7.28 1.65 -22.44
N THR A 6 -6.32 2.57 -22.63
CA THR A 6 -4.96 2.42 -22.13
C THR A 6 -4.94 2.77 -20.64
N ALA A 7 -4.77 1.75 -19.79
CA ALA A 7 -4.54 1.94 -18.36
C ALA A 7 -3.19 2.68 -18.15
N THR A 8 -3.23 3.83 -17.48
CA THR A 8 -2.03 4.63 -17.18
C THR A 8 -1.74 4.58 -15.69
N ILE A 9 -0.48 4.30 -15.32
CA ILE A 9 -0.01 4.47 -13.94
C ILE A 9 0.41 5.92 -13.75
N THR A 10 -0.06 6.55 -12.67
CA THR A 10 0.34 7.89 -12.26
C THR A 10 0.88 7.86 -10.85
N ARG A 11 1.81 8.76 -10.54
CA ARG A 11 2.30 9.01 -9.17
C ARG A 11 1.92 10.42 -8.74
N THR A 12 1.33 10.55 -7.56
CA THR A 12 1.02 11.82 -6.91
C THR A 12 1.50 11.82 -5.46
N LEU A 13 1.45 12.99 -4.82
CA LEU A 13 1.49 13.13 -3.37
C LEU A 13 0.07 13.38 -2.91
N ASP A 14 -0.41 12.63 -1.93
CA ASP A 14 -1.78 12.73 -1.44
C ASP A 14 -1.86 12.36 0.04
N THR A 15 -2.97 12.71 0.69
CA THR A 15 -3.24 12.36 2.08
C THR A 15 -4.15 11.14 2.12
N TYR A 16 -3.70 10.06 2.78
CA TYR A 16 -4.53 8.87 2.95
C TYR A 16 -5.82 9.22 3.73
N PRO A 17 -7.02 8.76 3.31
CA PRO A 17 -8.26 9.14 3.98
C PRO A 17 -8.25 8.83 5.49
N GLY A 18 -8.50 9.85 6.30
CA GLY A 18 -8.48 9.74 7.77
C GLY A 18 -7.14 10.09 8.41
N GLU A 19 -6.10 10.34 7.61
CA GLU A 19 -4.77 10.73 8.08
C GLU A 19 -4.49 12.21 7.84
N THR A 20 -3.39 12.70 8.43
CA THR A 20 -2.88 14.07 8.19
C THR A 20 -1.54 14.10 7.47
N ARG A 21 -0.88 12.94 7.32
CA ARG A 21 0.41 12.80 6.64
C ARG A 21 0.22 12.80 5.11
N ILE A 22 1.19 13.38 4.41
CA ILE A 22 1.29 13.27 2.95
C ILE A 22 2.14 12.05 2.61
N ASP A 23 1.61 11.18 1.76
CA ASP A 23 2.22 9.93 1.31
C ASP A 23 2.34 9.91 -0.22
N HIS A 24 3.15 9.00 -0.75
CA HIS A 24 3.15 8.72 -2.18
C HIS A 24 1.95 7.86 -2.56
N LEU A 25 1.31 8.19 -3.67
CA LEU A 25 0.22 7.41 -4.25
C LEU A 25 0.56 7.06 -5.70
N TRP A 26 0.70 5.76 -5.99
CA TRP A 26 0.61 5.28 -7.36
C TRP A 26 -0.79 4.78 -7.64
N SER A 27 -1.37 5.14 -8.78
CA SER A 27 -2.72 4.71 -9.14
C SER A 27 -2.86 4.36 -10.60
N ILE A 28 -3.76 3.41 -10.90
CA ILE A 28 -4.23 3.12 -12.26
C ILE A 28 -5.66 3.62 -12.40
N THR A 29 -5.88 4.40 -13.45
CA THR A 29 -7.20 4.92 -13.81
C THR A 29 -7.61 4.41 -15.19
N ILE A 30 -8.84 3.94 -15.32
CA ILE A 30 -9.49 3.54 -16.57
C ILE A 30 -10.80 4.31 -16.68
N ASP A 31 -11.05 4.97 -17.81
CA ASP A 31 -12.28 5.75 -18.07
C ASP A 31 -12.64 6.77 -16.96
N GLY A 32 -11.62 7.32 -16.30
CA GLY A 32 -11.77 8.30 -15.22
C GLY A 32 -11.98 7.68 -13.83
N GLU A 33 -12.13 6.36 -13.74
CA GLU A 33 -12.27 5.63 -12.49
C GLU A 33 -10.92 5.04 -12.03
N ARG A 34 -10.56 5.27 -10.76
CA ARG A 34 -9.38 4.66 -10.16
C ARG A 34 -9.68 3.20 -9.83
N ILE A 35 -8.99 2.28 -10.51
CA ILE A 35 -9.21 0.84 -10.36
C ILE A 35 -8.16 0.15 -9.50
N ALA A 36 -7.03 0.81 -9.22
CA ALA A 36 -6.00 0.29 -8.33
C ALA A 36 -5.18 1.42 -7.73
N GLU A 37 -4.67 1.19 -6.52
CA GLU A 37 -3.77 2.11 -5.82
C GLU A 37 -2.74 1.39 -4.96
N LEU A 38 -1.60 2.07 -4.79
CA LEU A 38 -0.50 1.70 -3.90
C LEU A 38 -0.06 2.96 -3.15
N TRP A 39 -0.23 2.92 -1.84
CA TRP A 39 0.17 4.00 -0.93
C TRP A 39 1.48 3.64 -0.26
N VAL A 40 2.42 4.59 -0.25
CA VAL A 40 3.75 4.40 0.33
C VAL A 40 4.13 5.61 1.17
N GLU A 41 4.57 5.38 2.40
CA GLU A 41 5.03 6.45 3.29
C GLU A 41 6.30 7.13 2.74
N ILE A 42 6.31 8.47 2.69
CA ILE A 42 7.46 9.24 2.17
C ILE A 42 8.72 9.03 3.03
N ALA A 43 8.56 8.97 4.35
CA ALA A 43 9.69 8.97 5.28
C ALA A 43 10.47 7.64 5.27
N THR A 44 9.77 6.52 5.09
CA THR A 44 10.34 5.17 5.28
C THR A 44 10.33 4.34 4.01
N GLY A 45 9.46 4.65 3.05
CA GLY A 45 9.17 3.76 1.92
C GLY A 45 8.25 2.59 2.29
N GLU A 46 7.64 2.57 3.48
CA GLU A 46 6.70 1.51 3.86
C GLU A 46 5.43 1.55 2.99
N ILE A 47 5.07 0.40 2.43
CA ILE A 47 3.78 0.21 1.75
C ILE A 47 2.68 0.19 2.80
N LEU A 48 1.85 1.23 2.80
CA LEU A 48 0.77 1.45 3.76
C LEU A 48 -0.52 0.73 3.34
N ASN A 49 -0.82 0.75 2.04
CA ASN A 49 -2.01 0.14 1.50
C ASN A 49 -1.80 -0.27 0.05
N VAL A 50 -2.43 -1.38 -0.33
CA VAL A 50 -2.57 -1.80 -1.72
C VAL A 50 -4.03 -2.19 -1.94
N TRP A 51 -4.65 -1.60 -2.96
CA TRP A 51 -6.04 -1.88 -3.28
C TRP A 51 -6.22 -2.06 -4.79
N THR A 52 -7.16 -2.92 -5.16
CA THR A 52 -7.62 -3.09 -6.53
C THR A 52 -9.12 -3.33 -6.49
N HIS A 53 -9.85 -2.57 -7.31
CA HIS A 53 -11.29 -2.71 -7.53
C HIS A 53 -11.62 -4.18 -7.84
N GLU A 54 -12.74 -4.68 -7.32
CA GLU A 54 -13.05 -6.12 -7.33
C GLU A 54 -13.12 -6.72 -8.74
N ASP A 55 -13.74 -5.99 -9.67
CA ASP A 55 -13.82 -6.38 -11.09
C ASP A 55 -12.47 -6.41 -11.82
N HIS A 56 -11.45 -5.81 -11.20
CA HIS A 56 -10.10 -5.69 -11.74
C HIS A 56 -9.07 -6.56 -10.99
N ARG A 57 -9.50 -7.32 -9.97
CA ARG A 57 -8.61 -8.22 -9.22
C ARG A 57 -8.10 -9.37 -10.08
N GLY A 58 -6.90 -9.85 -9.78
CA GLY A 58 -6.27 -10.96 -10.51
C GLY A 58 -5.70 -10.59 -11.88
N GLN A 59 -5.87 -9.35 -12.34
CA GLN A 59 -5.40 -8.88 -13.66
C GLN A 59 -3.98 -8.28 -13.63
N GLY A 60 -3.30 -8.32 -12.48
CA GLY A 60 -1.90 -7.87 -12.34
C GLY A 60 -1.71 -6.39 -12.03
N HIS A 61 -2.78 -5.59 -11.83
CA HIS A 61 -2.69 -4.16 -11.55
C HIS A 61 -1.86 -3.83 -10.29
N ALA A 62 -2.10 -4.52 -9.17
CA ALA A 62 -1.30 -4.34 -7.95
C ALA A 62 0.19 -4.65 -8.17
N THR A 63 0.50 -5.69 -8.95
CA THR A 63 1.89 -6.02 -9.31
C THR A 63 2.51 -4.95 -10.19
N ALA A 64 1.77 -4.40 -11.16
CA ALA A 64 2.26 -3.32 -12.01
C ALA A 64 2.55 -2.03 -11.21
N LEU A 65 1.68 -1.68 -10.26
CA LEU A 65 1.91 -0.56 -9.34
C LEU A 65 3.17 -0.77 -8.49
N TYR A 66 3.35 -1.96 -7.91
CA TYR A 66 4.55 -2.29 -7.15
C TYR A 66 5.82 -2.16 -7.98
N GLN A 67 5.84 -2.75 -9.18
CA GLN A 67 7.00 -2.70 -10.07
C GLN A 67 7.34 -1.27 -10.47
N GLN A 68 6.32 -0.45 -10.77
CA GLN A 68 6.53 0.96 -11.08
C GLN A 68 7.15 1.70 -9.88
N ALA A 69 6.54 1.57 -8.69
CA ALA A 69 7.03 2.24 -7.48
C ALA A 69 8.46 1.80 -7.11
N ALA A 70 8.73 0.49 -7.11
CA ALA A 70 10.05 -0.07 -6.81
C ALA A 70 11.13 0.30 -7.84
N SER A 71 10.74 0.69 -9.05
CA SER A 71 11.67 1.20 -10.06
C SER A 71 12.03 2.67 -9.85
N GLU A 72 11.24 3.40 -9.07
CA GLU A 72 11.40 4.84 -8.86
C GLU A 72 12.02 5.18 -7.51
N ILE A 73 11.66 4.45 -6.46
CA ILE A 73 12.15 4.64 -5.09
C ILE A 73 12.30 3.30 -4.37
N ASP A 74 13.06 3.30 -3.28
CA ASP A 74 13.08 2.17 -2.36
C ASP A 74 11.72 2.07 -1.64
N ILE A 75 11.11 0.88 -1.70
CA ILE A 75 9.86 0.58 -1.00
C ILE A 75 9.97 -0.75 -0.26
N PHE A 76 9.24 -0.84 0.85
CA PHE A 76 9.30 -1.95 1.78
C PHE A 76 7.89 -2.43 2.11
N HIS A 77 7.67 -3.74 2.10
CA HIS A 77 6.46 -4.30 2.68
C HIS A 77 6.43 -4.03 4.18
N ALA A 78 5.24 -3.78 4.73
CA ALA A 78 5.05 -3.68 6.17
C ALA A 78 5.54 -4.97 6.89
N PRO A 79 5.89 -4.88 8.19
CA PRO A 79 6.18 -6.05 9.02
C PRO A 79 5.14 -7.16 8.86
N VAL A 80 5.52 -8.43 8.97
CA VAL A 80 4.58 -9.57 8.77
C VAL A 80 3.39 -9.46 9.73
N SER A 81 3.63 -9.02 10.96
CA SER A 81 2.61 -8.83 11.99
C SER A 81 1.61 -7.71 11.68
N HIS A 82 1.92 -6.81 10.76
CA HIS A 82 1.06 -5.67 10.37
C HIS A 82 0.27 -5.92 9.09
N ARG A 83 0.56 -7.02 8.40
CA ARG A 83 -0.08 -7.35 7.12
C ARG A 83 -1.36 -8.15 7.33
N THR A 84 -2.37 -7.82 6.55
CA THR A 84 -3.52 -8.71 6.34
C THR A 84 -3.09 -9.95 5.56
N ASP A 85 -3.94 -10.99 5.52
CA ASP A 85 -3.69 -12.16 4.68
C ASP A 85 -3.52 -11.80 3.20
N ASP A 86 -4.28 -10.81 2.73
CA ASP A 86 -4.17 -10.28 1.37
C ASP A 86 -2.82 -9.58 1.14
N GLY A 87 -2.38 -8.78 2.13
CA GLY A 87 -1.07 -8.16 2.14
C GLY A 87 0.07 -9.18 2.14
N ASN A 88 -0.07 -10.28 2.89
CA ASN A 88 0.90 -11.38 2.89
C ASN A 88 0.99 -12.06 1.53
N ARG A 89 -0.14 -12.45 0.94
CA ARG A 89 -0.16 -13.05 -0.40
C ARG A 89 0.40 -12.11 -1.47
N PHE A 90 0.13 -10.82 -1.34
CA PHE A 90 0.72 -9.81 -2.23
C PHE A 90 2.23 -9.74 -2.08
N ALA A 91 2.74 -9.59 -0.85
CA ALA A 91 4.18 -9.52 -0.56
C ALA A 91 4.93 -10.78 -1.03
N GLU A 92 4.37 -11.97 -0.80
CA GLU A 92 4.92 -13.24 -1.30
C GLU A 92 4.95 -13.28 -2.84
N ARG A 93 3.90 -12.78 -3.48
CA ARG A 93 3.77 -12.80 -4.94
C ARG A 93 4.76 -11.86 -5.64
N VAL A 94 4.95 -10.64 -5.11
CA VAL A 94 5.81 -9.63 -5.75
C VAL A 94 7.26 -9.69 -5.24
N GLY A 95 7.48 -10.34 -4.09
CA GLY A 95 8.77 -10.35 -3.40
C GLY A 95 9.12 -8.97 -2.86
N GLY A 96 10.42 -8.70 -2.68
CA GLY A 96 10.91 -7.42 -2.20
C GLY A 96 11.32 -7.42 -0.74
N LEU A 97 11.81 -6.26 -0.30
CA LEU A 97 12.26 -6.07 1.07
C LEU A 97 11.07 -5.85 2.00
N VAL A 98 11.23 -6.27 3.25
CA VAL A 98 10.25 -6.09 4.31
C VAL A 98 10.87 -5.15 5.34
N MET A 99 10.08 -4.22 5.87
CA MET A 99 10.48 -3.42 7.02
C MET A 99 10.90 -4.33 8.17
N PRO A 100 11.94 -3.97 8.94
CA PRO A 100 12.24 -4.66 10.18
C PRO A 100 11.01 -4.67 11.09
N ASP A 101 10.77 -5.78 11.79
CA ASP A 101 9.71 -5.83 12.79
C ASP A 101 9.94 -4.71 13.81
N CYS A 102 8.97 -3.81 13.93
CA CYS A 102 9.11 -2.72 14.87
C CYS A 102 8.69 -3.19 16.27
N ASN A 103 9.63 -3.76 17.00
CA ASN A 103 9.44 -4.20 18.39
C ASN A 103 8.92 -3.08 19.32
N THR A 104 9.04 -1.81 18.92
CA THR A 104 8.67 -0.63 19.71
C THR A 104 7.46 0.15 19.15
N CYS A 105 7.10 -0.02 17.86
CA CYS A 105 5.99 0.74 17.26
C CYS A 105 4.63 0.15 17.67
N CYS A 106 4.56 -1.15 17.91
CA CYS A 106 3.34 -1.84 18.36
C CYS A 106 3.12 -1.75 19.88
N ALA A 107 4.14 -1.36 20.65
CA ALA A 107 4.08 -1.35 22.12
C ALA A 107 3.07 -0.34 22.67
N ASN A 108 2.67 0.66 21.86
CA ASN A 108 1.71 1.69 22.24
C ASN A 108 0.35 1.58 21.52
N LEU A 109 0.11 0.54 20.71
CA LEU A 109 -1.20 0.30 20.07
C LEU A 109 -2.10 -0.63 20.90
N TYR A 110 -1.58 -1.15 22.01
CA TYR A 110 -2.34 -1.87 23.05
C TYR A 110 -2.11 -1.25 24.44
N ALA A 111 -1.65 0.00 24.49
CA ALA A 111 -1.44 0.74 25.73
C ALA A 111 -2.62 1.68 26.01
N ASP A 112 -3.82 1.18 25.80
CA ASP A 112 -5.07 1.78 26.20
C ASP A 112 -5.81 0.78 27.11
N GLU A 113 -6.07 1.27 28.33
CA GLU A 113 -7.12 0.77 29.22
C GLU A 113 -6.88 -0.58 29.93
N ASP A 114 -5.99 -0.58 30.92
CA ASP A 114 -6.34 -1.22 32.19
C ASP A 114 -6.01 -0.27 33.33
N GLY A 115 -7.06 0.37 33.84
CA GLY A 115 -6.99 1.10 35.08
C GLY A 115 -6.71 0.13 36.20
N ASP A 116 -5.64 0.38 36.95
CA ASP A 116 -5.58 -0.05 38.33
C ASP A 116 -5.25 1.15 39.21
N GLN A 117 -6.26 1.45 40.03
CA GLN A 117 -6.24 2.39 41.14
C GLN A 117 -5.17 1.94 42.15
N TRP A 118 -4.35 2.90 42.60
CA TRP A 118 -3.80 2.88 43.95
C TRP A 118 -3.90 4.29 44.54
#